data_AF-A0A4Z0KDZ1-F1
#
_entry.id   AF-A0A4Z0KDZ1-F1
#
_cell.length_a   1.000
_cell.length_b   1.000
_cell.length_c   1.000
_cell.angle_alpha   90.00
_cell.angle_beta   90.00
_cell.angle_gamma   90.00
#
_symmetry.space_group_name_H-M   'P 1'
#
loop_
_entity.id
_entity.type
_entity.pdbx_description
1 polymer ?
#
loop_
_entity_poly.entity_id
_entity_poly.type
_entity_poly.pdbx_seq_one_letter_code
_entity_poly.pdbx_strand_id
1 'polypeptide(L)'
;MQPKPAHAQPDRPRASKRLRGITSGYDLDTWPLKLPIEPDETLSSWWARIASRFGISPAALFREVGFRMGSYTPWRVEQRLARPSKTLSVRTGVSNAARAQAYTTQARIADFLTSVTTRYHAPTISSKSSHGSRFCPPCLAETGTWSGLWRNPLVIMCPQHQVMLVDACPQCGGRPFSSPAWAMHERENARCTENLPRDTSPRKRRRPCGADLTQAKPKTASESLIVATDLLLEVENYADQKWELAGLPATRAEARDGLVLLALDALAIKDRAPRTVDEVSSALEQAYEVLTCADLTSAGLLADEYGLLDAGGSFAAIGPAQALRDHPFHPVLHAIRLHSLRDDLPPGTQLAFRVGSDWPRSPNALRHRHTPTPTHWQNWRLPPVPFSAIPQLFWEDGLSDIAPVTSERSRFALSIAIASVGRNITTASAAEYLGAPKVQAARVARDWVKLSDQCGWPTLRQAIVSMASRLAQAPGAIDYQRRREELDTTVDLDARFPEAEWTDAERLWLWAAYTQSSARFTPETWGGLRFPAVVPERPPDREYKDVDIRELLASTRSGLEKPP
;
A
#
# COMPACT_ATOMS: atom_id res chain seq x y z
N MET A 1 94.53 48.14 31.22
CA MET A 1 93.11 48.52 31.32
C MET A 1 92.82 49.59 30.29
N GLN A 2 92.02 49.26 29.26
CA GLN A 2 91.36 50.25 28.41
C GLN A 2 89.87 49.88 28.32
N PRO A 3 88.97 50.85 28.46
CA PRO A 3 87.54 50.61 28.62
C PRO A 3 86.85 50.24 27.30
N LYS A 4 85.85 49.38 27.46
CA LYS A 4 84.98 48.80 26.42
C LYS A 4 84.21 49.90 25.66
N PRO A 5 84.18 49.91 24.31
CA PRO A 5 83.39 50.88 23.57
C PRO A 5 81.89 50.59 23.72
N ALA A 6 81.10 51.67 23.79
CA ALA A 6 79.68 51.67 24.06
C ALA A 6 78.85 50.98 22.96
N HIS A 7 77.74 50.37 23.37
CA HIS A 7 76.78 49.71 22.48
C HIS A 7 76.16 50.70 21.48
N ALA A 8 76.13 50.30 20.21
CA ALA A 8 75.37 51.00 19.17
C ALA A 8 73.86 50.91 19.47
N GLN A 9 73.18 52.05 19.42
CA GLN A 9 71.71 52.11 19.55
C GLN A 9 71.04 51.38 18.39
N PRO A 10 69.93 50.64 18.62
CA PRO A 10 69.18 50.03 17.54
C PRO A 10 68.49 51.11 16.68
N ASP A 11 68.61 50.94 15.36
CA ASP A 11 67.95 51.77 14.36
C ASP A 11 66.44 51.82 14.60
N ARG A 12 65.87 53.04 14.57
CA ARG A 12 64.42 53.26 14.65
C ARG A 12 63.73 52.50 13.51
N PRO A 13 62.64 51.76 13.77
CA PRO A 13 61.89 51.10 12.71
C PRO A 13 61.34 52.15 11.75
N ARG A 14 61.73 52.07 10.48
CA ARG A 14 61.14 52.84 9.38
C ARG A 14 59.63 52.63 9.44
N ALA A 15 58.88 53.71 9.64
CA ALA A 15 57.43 53.69 9.59
C ALA A 15 56.99 53.12 8.23
N SER A 16 56.54 51.86 8.19
CA SER A 16 55.86 51.31 7.03
C SER A 16 54.65 52.20 6.78
N LYS A 17 54.62 52.91 5.66
CA LYS A 17 53.40 53.60 5.22
C LYS A 17 52.29 52.55 5.20
N ARG A 18 51.39 52.59 6.19
CA ARG A 18 50.19 51.75 6.19
C ARG A 18 49.45 52.08 4.89
N LEU A 19 49.28 51.08 4.03
CA LEU A 19 48.46 51.20 2.83
C LEU A 19 47.11 51.78 3.27
N ARG A 20 46.65 52.86 2.63
CA ARG A 20 45.31 53.40 2.90
C ARG A 20 44.32 52.30 2.52
N GLY A 21 43.48 51.90 3.47
CA GLY A 21 42.30 51.10 3.17
C GLY A 21 41.41 51.90 2.24
N ILE A 22 41.35 51.49 0.98
CA ILE A 22 40.29 51.95 0.08
C ILE A 22 39.03 51.29 0.61
N THR A 23 38.07 52.06 1.12
CA THR A 23 36.70 51.59 1.36
C THR A 23 36.08 51.30 0.01
N SER A 24 36.39 50.11 -0.50
CA SER A 24 35.67 49.55 -1.61
C SER A 24 34.23 49.35 -1.15
N GLY A 25 33.25 49.89 -1.87
CA GLY A 25 31.83 49.62 -1.61
C GLY A 25 31.42 48.15 -1.87
N TYR A 26 32.39 47.25 -2.07
CA TYR A 26 32.19 45.81 -2.23
C TYR A 26 32.38 45.10 -0.91
N ASP A 27 31.42 44.25 -0.56
CA ASP A 27 31.51 43.32 0.55
C ASP A 27 32.58 42.24 0.23
N LEU A 28 33.76 42.39 0.85
CA LEU A 28 34.93 41.50 0.69
C LEU A 28 34.70 40.09 1.23
N ASP A 29 33.67 39.90 2.06
CA ASP A 29 33.33 38.61 2.63
C ASP A 29 32.42 37.80 1.70
N THR A 30 31.65 38.46 0.84
CA THR A 30 30.82 37.81 -0.19
C THR A 30 31.60 37.51 -1.47
N TRP A 31 31.20 36.46 -2.20
CA TRP A 31 31.71 36.24 -3.55
C TRP A 31 31.03 37.18 -4.55
N PRO A 32 31.76 37.64 -5.57
CA PRO A 32 31.24 38.60 -6.55
C PRO A 32 30.15 38.02 -7.44
N LEU A 33 30.17 36.70 -7.70
CA LEU A 33 29.12 35.99 -8.41
C LEU A 33 28.23 35.26 -7.41
N LYS A 34 26.95 35.65 -7.36
CA LYS A 34 25.91 34.99 -6.56
C LYS A 34 25.04 34.17 -7.49
N LEU A 35 24.89 32.88 -7.17
CA LEU A 35 24.04 31.96 -7.92
C LEU A 35 23.01 31.38 -6.94
N PRO A 36 21.71 31.67 -7.10
CA PRO A 36 20.67 31.02 -6.30
C PRO A 36 20.64 29.53 -6.61
N ILE A 37 20.07 28.73 -5.71
CA ILE A 37 19.75 27.33 -6.01
C ILE A 37 18.46 27.34 -6.83
N GLU A 38 18.46 26.73 -8.01
CA GLU A 38 17.24 26.63 -8.82
C GLU A 38 16.25 25.63 -8.21
N PRO A 39 14.93 25.75 -8.48
CA PRO A 39 13.94 24.75 -8.07
C PRO A 39 14.37 23.34 -8.50
N ASP A 40 14.22 22.38 -7.58
CA ASP A 40 14.64 20.98 -7.73
C ASP A 40 16.13 20.72 -8.04
N GLU A 41 16.99 21.75 -8.11
CA GLU A 41 18.41 21.58 -8.39
C GLU A 41 19.12 20.90 -7.23
N THR A 42 19.92 19.88 -7.56
CA THR A 42 20.76 19.18 -6.58
C THR A 42 21.83 20.10 -5.99
N LEU A 43 22.15 19.96 -4.71
CA LEU A 43 23.21 20.77 -4.11
C LEU A 43 24.58 20.49 -4.76
N SER A 44 24.79 19.27 -5.27
CA SER A 44 25.98 18.94 -6.06
C SER A 44 26.02 19.69 -7.40
N SER A 45 24.88 19.82 -8.09
CA SER A 45 24.75 20.64 -9.30
C SER A 45 24.99 22.10 -9.04
N TRP A 46 24.34 22.66 -8.01
CA TRP A 46 24.51 24.05 -7.64
C TRP A 46 25.97 24.37 -7.34
N TRP A 47 26.64 23.51 -6.58
CA TRP A 47 28.06 23.68 -6.26
C TRP A 47 28.97 23.56 -7.49
N ALA A 48 28.70 22.61 -8.38
CA ALA A 48 29.42 22.48 -9.64
C ALA A 48 29.19 23.70 -10.56
N ARG A 49 27.98 24.27 -10.56
CA ARG A 49 27.61 25.46 -11.32
C ARG A 49 28.39 26.68 -10.84
N ILE A 50 28.50 26.84 -9.52
CA ILE A 50 29.36 27.89 -8.94
C ILE A 50 30.82 27.67 -9.37
N ALA A 51 31.36 26.46 -9.20
CA ALA A 51 32.76 26.17 -9.52
C ALA A 51 33.08 26.46 -11.00
N SER A 52 32.18 26.06 -11.91
CA SER A 52 32.26 26.36 -13.33
C SER A 52 32.31 27.86 -13.61
N ARG A 53 31.47 28.67 -12.96
CA ARG A 53 31.44 30.12 -13.14
C ARG A 53 32.68 30.83 -12.62
N PHE A 54 33.36 30.25 -11.63
CA PHE A 54 34.63 30.75 -11.11
C PHE A 54 35.86 30.18 -11.82
N GLY A 55 35.69 29.25 -12.77
CA GLY A 55 36.81 28.63 -13.49
C GLY A 55 37.70 27.76 -12.59
N ILE A 56 37.12 27.06 -11.61
CA ILE A 56 37.85 26.17 -10.71
C ILE A 56 37.12 24.83 -10.53
N SER A 57 37.82 23.82 -10.01
CA SER A 57 37.17 22.54 -9.68
C SER A 57 36.28 22.65 -8.43
N PRO A 58 35.18 21.86 -8.32
CA PRO A 58 34.34 21.87 -7.13
C PRO A 58 35.10 21.55 -5.83
N ALA A 59 36.12 20.67 -5.89
CA ALA A 59 36.99 20.39 -4.76
C ALA A 59 37.89 21.58 -4.37
N ALA A 60 38.35 22.37 -5.34
CA ALA A 60 39.07 23.61 -5.07
C ALA A 60 38.15 24.63 -4.39
N LEU A 61 36.93 24.82 -4.89
CA LEU A 61 35.93 25.70 -4.29
C LEU A 61 35.62 25.31 -2.84
N PHE A 62 35.60 24.01 -2.51
CA PHE A 62 35.42 23.56 -1.13
C PHE A 62 36.56 24.00 -0.20
N ARG A 63 37.79 24.03 -0.70
CA ARG A 63 38.95 24.49 0.08
C ARG A 63 38.85 25.99 0.38
N GLU A 64 38.35 26.80 -0.56
CA GLU A 64 38.16 28.24 -0.38
C GLU A 64 37.19 28.59 0.77
N VAL A 65 36.17 27.75 0.97
CA VAL A 65 35.22 27.90 2.10
C VAL A 65 35.66 27.16 3.36
N GLY A 66 36.90 26.67 3.39
CA GLY A 66 37.51 25.99 4.55
C GLY A 66 37.03 24.56 4.77
N PHE A 67 36.41 23.92 3.77
CA PHE A 67 35.88 22.57 3.90
C PHE A 67 36.88 21.54 3.37
N ARG A 68 37.42 20.72 4.29
CA ARG A 68 38.22 19.54 3.94
C ARG A 68 37.34 18.31 3.97
N MET A 69 37.19 17.65 2.81
CA MET A 69 36.42 16.42 2.69
C MET A 69 37.35 15.25 2.35
N GLY A 70 37.17 14.11 3.03
CA GLY A 70 37.90 12.87 2.71
C GLY A 70 37.36 12.11 1.50
N SER A 71 36.16 12.47 1.02
CA SER A 71 35.55 11.93 -0.20
C SER A 71 34.54 12.92 -0.75
N TYR A 72 34.40 12.95 -2.07
CA TYR A 72 33.50 13.82 -2.81
C TYR A 72 32.35 13.05 -3.47
N THR A 73 31.93 11.91 -2.91
CA THR A 73 30.68 11.26 -3.35
C THR A 73 29.50 12.24 -3.22
N PRO A 74 28.59 12.38 -4.21
CA PRO A 74 27.54 13.40 -4.19
C PRO A 74 26.74 13.43 -2.88
N TRP A 75 26.25 12.29 -2.39
CA TRP A 75 25.49 12.24 -1.14
C TRP A 75 26.22 12.87 0.07
N ARG A 76 27.53 12.61 0.24
CA ARG A 76 28.32 13.24 1.32
C ARG A 76 28.44 14.74 1.12
N VAL A 77 28.59 15.16 -0.13
CA VAL A 77 28.72 16.56 -0.49
C VAL A 77 27.43 17.32 -0.18
N GLU A 78 26.28 16.75 -0.54
CA GLU A 78 24.98 17.37 -0.31
C GLU A 78 24.68 17.51 1.17
N GLN A 79 24.94 16.47 1.95
CA GLN A 79 24.86 16.56 3.42
C GLN A 79 25.77 17.66 3.97
N ARG A 80 26.97 17.81 3.42
CA ARG A 80 27.92 18.82 3.88
C ARG A 80 27.47 20.25 3.56
N LEU A 81 26.89 20.44 2.37
CA LEU A 81 26.36 21.73 1.89
C LEU A 81 25.06 22.12 2.62
N ALA A 82 24.21 21.14 2.95
CA ALA A 82 22.97 21.36 3.68
C ALA A 82 23.19 21.78 5.15
N ARG A 83 24.30 21.34 5.77
CA ARG A 83 24.61 21.69 7.16
C ARG A 83 24.79 23.21 7.36
N PRO A 84 24.33 23.76 8.49
CA PRO A 84 24.52 25.17 8.80
C PRO A 84 25.99 25.60 8.71
N SER A 85 26.26 26.69 8.00
CA SER A 85 27.59 27.28 7.88
C SER A 85 27.48 28.78 7.63
N LYS A 86 28.04 29.57 8.55
CA LYS A 86 28.12 31.04 8.41
C LYS A 86 28.97 31.41 7.19
N THR A 87 30.15 30.80 7.06
CA THR A 87 31.08 31.05 5.94
C THR A 87 30.42 30.79 4.58
N LEU A 88 29.76 29.64 4.40
CA LEU A 88 29.08 29.36 3.13
C LEU A 88 27.97 30.38 2.86
N SER A 89 27.16 30.72 3.86
CA SER A 89 26.01 31.61 3.66
C SER A 89 26.43 33.02 3.31
N VAL A 90 27.48 33.54 3.95
CA VAL A 90 28.07 34.83 3.62
C VAL A 90 28.71 34.79 2.23
N ARG A 91 29.58 33.81 1.96
CA ARG A 91 30.31 33.71 0.68
C ARG A 91 29.37 33.55 -0.51
N THR A 92 28.40 32.64 -0.43
CA THR A 92 27.50 32.33 -1.55
C THR A 92 26.29 33.26 -1.67
N GLY A 93 25.94 33.98 -0.59
CA GLY A 93 24.68 34.72 -0.51
C GLY A 93 23.45 33.84 -0.33
N VAL A 94 23.59 32.51 -0.22
CA VAL A 94 22.48 31.56 -0.03
C VAL A 94 22.36 31.18 1.44
N SER A 95 21.17 31.38 2.02
CA SER A 95 20.93 31.11 3.43
C SER A 95 21.04 29.63 3.80
N ASN A 96 21.32 29.34 5.07
CA ASN A 96 21.29 27.96 5.60
C ASN A 96 19.92 27.31 5.37
N ALA A 97 18.83 28.07 5.52
CA ALA A 97 17.47 27.59 5.33
C ALA A 97 17.22 27.17 3.88
N ALA A 98 17.65 27.96 2.90
CA ALA A 98 17.51 27.62 1.49
C ALA A 98 18.29 26.35 1.12
N ARG A 99 19.53 26.19 1.60
CA ARG A 99 20.31 24.95 1.38
C ARG A 99 19.66 23.73 2.03
N ALA A 100 19.18 23.88 3.26
CA ALA A 100 18.48 22.80 3.97
C ALA A 100 17.16 22.42 3.27
N GLN A 101 16.41 23.40 2.77
CA GLN A 101 15.18 23.18 2.02
C GLN A 101 15.45 22.46 0.70
N ALA A 102 16.47 22.85 -0.06
CA ALA A 102 16.85 22.17 -1.29
C ALA A 102 17.22 20.71 -1.03
N TYR A 103 18.04 20.44 -0.01
CA TYR A 103 18.39 19.08 0.41
C TYR A 103 17.16 18.27 0.87
N THR A 104 16.26 18.89 1.62
CA THR A 104 15.03 18.23 2.11
C THR A 104 14.08 17.89 0.96
N THR A 105 13.94 18.77 -0.03
CA THR A 105 13.10 18.53 -1.22
C THR A 105 13.64 17.34 -2.00
N GLN A 106 14.97 17.27 -2.19
CA GLN A 106 15.64 16.10 -2.79
C GLN A 106 15.46 14.82 -1.97
N ALA A 107 15.51 14.92 -0.64
CA ALA A 107 15.28 13.79 0.26
C ALA A 107 13.83 13.29 0.17
N ARG A 108 12.82 14.18 0.20
CA ARG A 108 11.39 13.82 0.07
C ARG A 108 11.10 12.98 -1.18
N ILE A 109 11.71 13.33 -2.31
CA ILE A 109 11.62 12.59 -3.56
C ILE A 109 12.12 11.14 -3.41
N ALA A 110 13.17 10.90 -2.62
CA ALA A 110 13.70 9.56 -2.33
C ALA A 110 12.93 8.86 -1.17
N ASP A 111 12.39 9.64 -0.25
CA ASP A 111 11.68 9.17 0.93
C ASP A 111 10.30 8.59 0.58
N PHE A 112 9.65 9.04 -0.51
CA PHE A 112 8.35 8.50 -0.92
C PHE A 112 8.39 6.99 -1.18
N LEU A 113 9.34 6.51 -2.01
CA LEU A 113 9.49 5.06 -2.26
C LEU A 113 9.77 4.29 -0.98
N THR A 114 10.59 4.88 -0.10
CA THR A 114 10.90 4.31 1.21
C THR A 114 9.65 4.25 2.10
N SER A 115 8.79 5.26 2.05
CA SER A 115 7.52 5.33 2.78
C SER A 115 6.55 4.23 2.34
N VAL A 116 6.34 4.05 1.02
CA VAL A 116 5.47 2.99 0.49
C VAL A 116 6.01 1.61 0.85
N THR A 117 7.29 1.36 0.56
CA THR A 117 7.90 0.05 0.82
C THR A 117 7.92 -0.30 2.31
N THR A 118 8.14 0.68 3.19
CA THR A 118 8.04 0.49 4.64
C THR A 118 6.59 0.23 5.07
N ARG A 119 5.61 0.95 4.51
CA ARG A 119 4.18 0.80 4.83
C ARG A 119 3.64 -0.59 4.50
N TYR A 120 4.07 -1.16 3.38
CA TYR A 120 3.59 -2.46 2.87
C TYR A 120 4.57 -3.62 3.09
N HIS A 121 5.67 -3.39 3.83
CA HIS A 121 6.77 -4.37 3.97
C HIS A 121 7.27 -4.92 2.63
N ALA A 122 7.22 -4.10 1.58
CA ALA A 122 7.62 -4.50 0.24
C ALA A 122 9.15 -4.52 0.11
N PRO A 123 9.71 -5.40 -0.74
CA PRO A 123 11.14 -5.37 -1.03
C PRO A 123 11.56 -3.99 -1.56
N THR A 124 12.65 -3.47 -0.99
CA THR A 124 13.14 -2.13 -1.33
C THR A 124 14.13 -2.20 -2.50
N ILE A 125 13.97 -1.31 -3.49
CA ILE A 125 15.09 -0.94 -4.36
C ILE A 125 15.98 -0.03 -3.52
N SER A 126 17.26 -0.37 -3.34
CA SER A 126 18.19 0.45 -2.57
C SER A 126 18.21 1.89 -3.11
N SER A 127 17.60 2.82 -2.37
CA SER A 127 17.60 4.26 -2.65
C SER A 127 18.95 4.92 -2.42
N LYS A 128 19.96 4.17 -1.94
CA LYS A 128 21.32 4.68 -1.77
C LYS A 128 21.78 5.28 -3.09
N SER A 129 22.03 6.60 -3.07
CA SER A 129 22.43 7.46 -4.19
C SER A 129 23.79 7.11 -4.81
N SER A 130 24.25 5.87 -4.72
CA SER A 130 25.56 5.41 -5.15
C SER A 130 25.66 5.14 -6.66
N HIS A 131 24.60 5.35 -7.44
CA HIS A 131 24.60 5.10 -8.88
C HIS A 131 24.72 6.38 -9.73
N GLY A 132 24.86 7.56 -9.11
CA GLY A 132 24.92 8.83 -9.83
C GLY A 132 23.55 9.37 -10.24
N SER A 133 23.50 10.20 -11.28
CA SER A 133 22.31 10.89 -11.78
C SER A 133 22.10 10.57 -13.26
N ARG A 134 20.85 10.32 -13.64
CA ARG A 134 20.45 10.41 -15.06
C ARG A 134 20.40 11.89 -15.47
N PHE A 135 20.12 12.17 -16.74
CA PHE A 135 19.98 13.54 -17.22
C PHE A 135 19.00 13.70 -18.37
N CYS A 136 18.43 14.90 -18.45
CA CYS A 136 17.66 15.39 -19.60
C CYS A 136 18.56 16.32 -20.44
N PRO A 137 18.95 15.95 -21.68
CA PRO A 137 19.78 16.81 -22.53
C PRO A 137 19.18 18.20 -22.79
N PRO A 138 17.85 18.34 -23.07
CA PRO A 138 17.19 19.65 -23.14
C PRO A 138 17.33 20.51 -21.87
N CYS A 139 17.03 19.98 -20.67
CA CYS A 139 17.19 20.75 -19.42
C CYS A 139 18.63 21.25 -19.25
N LEU A 140 19.62 20.39 -19.56
CA LEU A 140 21.03 20.77 -19.46
C LEU A 140 21.41 21.87 -20.47
N ALA A 141 20.79 21.88 -21.65
CA ALA A 141 21.01 22.92 -22.65
C ALA A 141 20.39 24.27 -22.24
N GLU A 142 19.23 24.24 -21.59
CA GLU A 142 18.50 25.44 -21.17
C GLU A 142 19.11 26.10 -19.92
N THR A 143 19.39 25.31 -18.89
CA THR A 143 19.75 25.85 -17.56
C THR A 143 21.09 25.35 -17.04
N GLY A 144 21.57 24.21 -17.54
CA GLY A 144 22.75 23.53 -17.00
C GLY A 144 22.56 23.06 -15.55
N THR A 145 21.33 22.88 -15.09
CA THR A 145 21.04 22.40 -13.73
C THR A 145 20.66 20.93 -13.74
N TRP A 146 20.97 20.23 -12.65
CA TRP A 146 20.61 18.83 -12.47
C TRP A 146 19.53 18.67 -11.41
N SER A 147 18.39 18.13 -11.83
CA SER A 147 17.25 17.88 -10.95
C SER A 147 17.51 16.71 -9.99
N GLY A 148 17.03 16.85 -8.75
CA GLY A 148 17.00 15.77 -7.76
C GLY A 148 16.13 14.58 -8.18
N LEU A 149 15.11 14.84 -9.00
CA LEU A 149 14.22 13.81 -9.54
C LEU A 149 14.97 12.76 -10.36
N TRP A 150 16.03 13.15 -11.06
CA TRP A 150 16.81 12.25 -11.94
C TRP A 150 17.61 11.17 -11.18
N ARG A 151 17.61 11.23 -9.85
CA ARG A 151 18.22 10.22 -8.97
C ARG A 151 17.20 9.24 -8.39
N ASN A 152 15.90 9.51 -8.54
CA ASN A 152 14.86 8.60 -8.10
C ASN A 152 14.89 7.33 -8.99
N PRO A 153 14.84 6.11 -8.40
CA PRO A 153 14.85 4.87 -9.16
C PRO A 153 13.72 4.74 -10.20
N LEU A 154 12.51 5.19 -9.86
CA LEU A 154 11.31 5.09 -10.72
C LEU A 154 11.10 6.33 -11.61
N VAL A 155 11.71 7.47 -11.31
CA VAL A 155 11.65 8.62 -12.24
C VAL A 155 12.70 8.43 -13.34
N ILE A 156 12.21 8.02 -14.51
CA ILE A 156 13.03 7.66 -15.66
C ILE A 156 12.76 8.52 -16.90
N MET A 157 11.79 9.43 -16.83
CA MET A 157 11.55 10.43 -17.87
C MET A 157 11.55 11.84 -17.27
N CYS A 158 11.85 12.84 -18.10
CA CYS A 158 11.78 14.24 -17.70
C CYS A 158 10.33 14.73 -17.77
N PRO A 159 9.71 15.20 -16.68
CA PRO A 159 8.33 15.71 -16.73
C PRO A 159 8.20 17.02 -17.53
N GLN A 160 9.28 17.80 -17.67
CA GLN A 160 9.27 19.07 -18.40
C GLN A 160 9.32 18.87 -19.92
N HIS A 161 10.22 18.01 -20.39
CA HIS A 161 10.47 17.80 -21.83
C HIS A 161 9.84 16.52 -22.38
N GLN A 162 9.24 15.70 -21.52
CA GLN A 162 8.58 14.44 -21.88
C GLN A 162 9.47 13.47 -22.68
N VAL A 163 10.75 13.42 -22.33
CA VAL A 163 11.75 12.51 -22.92
C VAL A 163 12.31 11.56 -21.88
N MET A 164 12.71 10.37 -22.32
CA MET A 164 13.42 9.39 -21.50
C MET A 164 14.75 9.98 -21.01
N LEU A 165 15.01 9.88 -19.71
CA LEU A 165 16.27 10.32 -19.12
C LEU A 165 17.39 9.41 -19.61
N VAL A 166 18.52 10.02 -19.96
CA VAL A 166 19.72 9.29 -20.38
C VAL A 166 20.47 8.81 -19.15
N ASP A 167 20.70 7.50 -19.05
CA ASP A 167 21.32 6.89 -17.87
C ASP A 167 22.85 7.02 -17.86
N ALA A 168 23.49 6.86 -19.01
CA ALA A 168 24.94 6.84 -19.15
C ALA A 168 25.43 7.80 -20.23
N CYS A 169 26.63 8.35 -20.05
CA CYS A 169 27.26 9.19 -21.05
C CYS A 169 27.58 8.36 -22.33
N PRO A 170 27.14 8.78 -23.53
CA PRO A 170 27.39 8.05 -24.77
C PRO A 170 28.88 7.85 -25.11
N GLN A 171 29.76 8.71 -24.59
CA GLN A 171 31.19 8.66 -24.88
C GLN A 171 31.98 7.74 -23.94
N CYS A 172 31.72 7.79 -22.63
CA CYS A 172 32.50 7.01 -21.65
C CYS A 172 31.75 5.84 -21.03
N GLY A 173 30.43 5.72 -21.26
CA GLY A 173 29.56 4.74 -20.61
C GLY A 173 29.34 4.96 -19.11
N GLY A 174 29.98 5.97 -18.52
CA GLY A 174 29.82 6.30 -17.11
C GLY A 174 28.52 7.05 -16.84
N ARG A 175 27.85 6.70 -15.74
CA ARG A 175 26.71 7.47 -15.23
C ARG A 175 27.21 8.74 -14.53
N PRO A 176 26.75 9.93 -14.91
CA PRO A 176 27.17 11.18 -14.29
C PRO A 176 26.99 11.16 -12.77
N PHE A 177 27.91 11.80 -12.02
CA PHE A 177 27.91 11.86 -10.56
C PHE A 177 28.02 10.49 -9.87
N SER A 178 28.38 9.42 -10.56
CA SER A 178 28.52 8.09 -9.92
C SER A 178 29.83 7.95 -9.16
N SER A 179 30.86 8.74 -9.49
CA SER A 179 32.16 8.71 -8.82
C SER A 179 32.61 10.08 -8.32
N PRO A 180 33.61 10.16 -7.42
CA PRO A 180 34.19 11.45 -7.00
C PRO A 180 34.83 12.28 -8.13
N ALA A 181 34.91 11.77 -9.37
CA ALA A 181 35.49 12.45 -10.51
C ALA A 181 34.83 13.81 -10.81
N TRP A 182 33.52 13.93 -10.55
CA TRP A 182 32.77 15.16 -10.78
C TRP A 182 33.37 16.38 -10.06
N ALA A 183 33.98 16.16 -8.89
CA ALA A 183 34.51 17.24 -8.06
C ALA A 183 35.98 17.61 -8.39
N MET A 184 36.67 16.77 -9.18
CA MET A 184 38.14 16.85 -9.33
C MET A 184 38.59 17.73 -10.50
N HIS A 185 37.67 18.10 -11.39
CA HIS A 185 37.98 18.80 -12.62
C HIS A 185 37.09 20.04 -12.77
N GLU A 186 37.65 21.08 -13.36
CA GLU A 186 36.89 22.23 -13.85
C GLU A 186 36.15 21.83 -15.13
N ARG A 187 34.82 21.96 -15.14
CA ARG A 187 33.95 21.66 -16.28
C ARG A 187 32.67 22.50 -16.20
N GLU A 188 32.08 22.81 -17.34
CA GLU A 188 30.70 23.29 -17.40
C GLU A 188 29.74 22.20 -16.89
N ASN A 189 28.64 22.61 -16.25
CA ASN A 189 27.68 21.66 -15.66
C ASN A 189 26.99 20.74 -16.67
N ALA A 190 26.90 21.15 -17.93
CA ALA A 190 26.32 20.35 -19.01
C ALA A 190 27.30 19.30 -19.59
N ARG A 191 28.54 19.24 -19.08
CA ARG A 191 29.55 18.27 -19.51
C ARG A 191 29.52 17.02 -18.64
N CYS A 192 29.91 15.89 -19.22
CA CYS A 192 30.05 14.62 -18.50
C CYS A 192 30.95 14.82 -17.28
N THR A 193 30.52 14.32 -16.12
CA THR A 193 31.23 14.46 -14.84
C THR A 193 32.17 13.30 -14.54
N GLU A 194 32.15 12.24 -15.36
CA GLU A 194 32.96 11.05 -15.16
C GLU A 194 34.32 11.11 -15.87
N ASN A 195 35.16 10.12 -15.58
CA ASN A 195 36.41 9.88 -16.28
C ASN A 195 36.24 8.87 -17.41
N LEU A 196 37.13 8.90 -18.39
CA LEU A 196 37.21 7.85 -19.41
C LEU A 196 37.53 6.48 -18.75
N PRO A 197 37.11 5.37 -19.40
CA PRO A 197 37.52 4.03 -19.01
C PRO A 197 39.04 3.89 -18.88
N ARG A 198 39.49 2.89 -18.13
CA ARG A 198 40.92 2.64 -17.97
C ARG A 198 41.43 2.08 -19.30
N ASP A 199 42.48 2.67 -19.85
CA ASP A 199 43.40 1.88 -20.66
C ASP A 199 44.08 0.84 -19.75
N THR A 200 44.48 -0.28 -20.32
CA THR A 200 45.04 -1.50 -19.67
C THR A 200 46.19 -1.28 -18.68
N SER A 201 46.71 -0.06 -18.51
CA SER A 201 47.79 0.27 -17.56
C SER A 201 47.26 0.80 -16.21
N PRO A 202 47.43 0.07 -15.09
CA PRO A 202 46.94 0.45 -13.77
C PRO A 202 47.61 1.69 -13.15
N ARG A 203 48.72 2.19 -13.72
CA ARG A 203 49.52 3.31 -13.17
C ARG A 203 49.17 4.71 -13.71
N LYS A 204 48.31 4.84 -14.72
CA LYS A 204 47.97 6.17 -15.29
C LYS A 204 46.74 6.77 -14.57
N ARG A 205 46.81 8.07 -14.24
CA ARG A 205 45.64 8.84 -13.80
C ARG A 205 44.56 8.77 -14.89
N ARG A 206 43.32 8.50 -14.51
CA ARG A 206 42.20 8.46 -15.46
C ARG A 206 42.01 9.86 -16.06
N ARG A 207 41.83 9.92 -17.38
CA ARG A 207 41.57 11.18 -18.08
C ARG A 207 40.11 11.60 -17.86
N PRO A 208 39.83 12.90 -17.71
CA PRO A 208 38.47 13.43 -17.69
C PRO A 208 37.75 13.09 -19.01
N CYS A 209 36.46 12.73 -18.96
CA CYS A 209 35.65 12.55 -20.17
C CYS A 209 35.25 13.92 -20.76
N GLY A 210 34.42 14.68 -20.04
CA GLY A 210 34.03 16.02 -20.46
C GLY A 210 33.15 16.10 -21.73
N ALA A 211 32.57 14.98 -22.17
CA ALA A 211 31.63 14.95 -23.29
C ALA A 211 30.49 15.96 -23.11
N ASP A 212 30.02 16.56 -24.20
CA ASP A 212 28.81 17.38 -24.18
C ASP A 212 27.57 16.52 -23.98
N LEU A 213 26.90 16.64 -22.82
CA LEU A 213 25.71 15.85 -22.55
C LEU A 213 24.46 16.41 -23.25
N THR A 214 24.49 17.68 -23.70
CA THR A 214 23.38 18.29 -24.45
C THR A 214 23.18 17.64 -25.82
N GLN A 215 24.23 17.00 -26.35
CA GLN A 215 24.23 16.35 -27.66
C GLN A 215 23.67 14.92 -27.63
N ALA A 216 23.37 14.38 -26.43
CA ALA A 216 22.71 13.09 -26.34
C ALA A 216 21.28 13.20 -26.92
N LYS A 217 20.85 12.17 -27.64
CA LYS A 217 19.54 12.10 -28.29
C LYS A 217 18.60 11.20 -27.47
N PRO A 218 17.76 11.75 -26.59
CA PRO A 218 16.83 10.93 -25.81
C PRO A 218 15.65 10.47 -26.67
N LYS A 219 15.05 9.34 -26.30
CA LYS A 219 13.77 8.90 -26.89
C LYS A 219 12.62 9.71 -26.29
N THR A 220 11.56 9.96 -27.05
CA THR A 220 10.31 10.52 -26.51
C THR A 220 9.63 9.49 -25.59
N ALA A 221 9.03 9.95 -24.50
CA ALA A 221 8.25 9.08 -23.61
C ALA A 221 6.88 8.76 -24.22
N SER A 222 6.34 7.58 -23.89
CA SER A 222 4.97 7.21 -24.21
C SER A 222 3.96 8.01 -23.38
N GLU A 223 2.71 8.08 -23.83
CA GLU A 223 1.63 8.76 -23.10
C GLU A 223 1.34 8.09 -21.74
N SER A 224 1.33 6.76 -21.69
CA SER A 224 1.16 5.99 -20.45
C SER A 224 2.26 6.30 -19.43
N LEU A 225 3.53 6.36 -19.88
CA LEU A 225 4.64 6.70 -18.99
C LEU A 225 4.58 8.15 -18.50
N ILE A 226 4.12 9.09 -19.33
CA ILE A 226 3.89 10.49 -18.93
C ILE A 226 2.91 10.53 -17.75
N VAL A 227 1.76 9.88 -17.88
CA VAL A 227 0.74 9.88 -16.82
C VAL A 227 1.20 9.12 -15.57
N ALA A 228 1.86 7.97 -15.75
CA ALA A 228 2.43 7.22 -14.63
C ALA A 228 3.48 8.05 -13.86
N THR A 229 4.33 8.78 -14.58
CA THR A 229 5.34 9.65 -13.96
C THR A 229 4.68 10.83 -13.25
N ASP A 230 3.66 11.45 -13.84
CA ASP A 230 2.89 12.50 -13.17
C ASP A 230 2.30 11.97 -11.84
N LEU A 231 1.72 10.76 -11.84
CA LEU A 231 1.17 10.15 -10.63
C LEU A 231 2.23 9.94 -9.54
N LEU A 232 3.47 9.59 -9.90
CA LEU A 232 4.58 9.48 -8.95
C LEU A 232 5.00 10.81 -8.34
N LEU A 233 4.93 11.90 -9.10
CA LEU A 233 5.35 13.23 -8.69
C LEU A 233 4.23 13.92 -7.89
N GLU A 234 4.45 14.10 -6.59
CA GLU A 234 3.54 14.88 -5.74
C GLU A 234 3.57 16.35 -6.16
N VAL A 235 2.47 16.83 -6.73
CA VAL A 235 2.16 18.26 -6.70
C VAL A 235 1.31 18.46 -5.44
N GLU A 236 1.76 19.31 -4.51
CA GLU A 236 1.24 19.49 -3.13
C GLU A 236 -0.26 19.89 -3.00
N ASN A 237 -1.10 19.77 -4.04
CA ASN A 237 -2.46 20.32 -4.10
C ASN A 237 -3.58 19.36 -4.55
N TYR A 238 -3.36 18.03 -4.62
CA TYR A 238 -4.36 17.10 -5.21
C TYR A 238 -4.84 15.98 -4.27
N ALA A 239 -4.86 16.19 -2.95
CA ALA A 239 -5.34 15.19 -2.01
C ALA A 239 -6.81 14.75 -2.26
N ASP A 240 -7.61 15.60 -2.93
CA ASP A 240 -9.05 15.39 -3.13
C ASP A 240 -9.45 14.92 -4.55
N GLN A 241 -8.49 14.70 -5.46
CA GLN A 241 -8.84 14.20 -6.78
C GLN A 241 -9.34 12.76 -6.66
N LYS A 242 -10.57 12.51 -7.12
CA LYS A 242 -11.14 11.15 -7.19
C LYS A 242 -10.45 10.38 -8.30
N TRP A 243 -9.85 9.25 -7.93
CA TRP A 243 -9.28 8.28 -8.84
C TRP A 243 -10.14 7.03 -8.86
N GLU A 244 -9.98 6.25 -9.91
CA GLU A 244 -10.57 4.93 -10.05
C GLU A 244 -9.45 3.96 -10.42
N LEU A 245 -9.36 2.85 -9.70
CA LEU A 245 -8.34 1.83 -9.90
C LEU A 245 -9.03 0.48 -10.08
N ALA A 246 -8.91 -0.11 -11.27
CA ALA A 246 -9.59 -1.35 -11.62
C ALA A 246 -11.10 -1.31 -11.32
N GLY A 247 -11.75 -0.18 -11.62
CA GLY A 247 -13.17 0.05 -11.34
C GLY A 247 -13.52 0.41 -9.89
N LEU A 248 -12.52 0.57 -9.00
CA LEU A 248 -12.73 0.87 -7.59
C LEU A 248 -12.35 2.31 -7.25
N PRO A 249 -13.17 3.04 -6.47
CA PRO A 249 -12.86 4.42 -6.09
C PRO A 249 -11.63 4.46 -5.18
N ALA A 250 -10.70 5.35 -5.49
CA ALA A 250 -9.44 5.54 -4.79
C ALA A 250 -9.05 7.02 -4.74
N THR A 251 -8.15 7.35 -3.81
CA THR A 251 -7.45 8.63 -3.76
C THR A 251 -6.21 8.58 -4.67
N ARG A 252 -5.69 9.75 -5.05
CA ARG A 252 -4.39 9.84 -5.75
C ARG A 252 -3.26 9.18 -4.96
N ALA A 253 -3.29 9.25 -3.63
CA ALA A 253 -2.29 8.62 -2.78
C ALA A 253 -2.34 7.09 -2.87
N GLU A 254 -3.54 6.49 -2.84
CA GLU A 254 -3.75 5.05 -3.05
C GLU A 254 -3.35 4.62 -4.47
N ALA A 255 -3.69 5.42 -5.49
CA ALA A 255 -3.28 5.18 -6.88
C ALA A 255 -1.75 5.13 -7.01
N ARG A 256 -1.07 6.08 -6.39
CA ARG A 256 0.39 6.16 -6.40
C ARG A 256 1.05 5.03 -5.62
N ASP A 257 0.53 4.67 -4.45
CA ASP A 257 0.99 3.50 -3.69
C ASP A 257 0.84 2.23 -4.53
N GLY A 258 -0.31 2.03 -5.18
CA GLY A 258 -0.58 0.92 -6.08
C GLY A 258 0.41 0.86 -7.25
N LEU A 259 0.67 2.00 -7.90
CA LEU A 259 1.61 2.09 -9.03
C LEU A 259 3.01 1.67 -8.62
N VAL A 260 3.49 2.17 -7.48
CA VAL A 260 4.80 1.78 -6.93
C VAL A 260 4.84 0.29 -6.66
N LEU A 261 3.87 -0.26 -5.93
CA LEU A 261 3.91 -1.67 -5.53
C LEU A 261 3.87 -2.61 -6.74
N LEU A 262 3.02 -2.34 -7.75
CA LEU A 262 2.98 -3.13 -8.98
C LEU A 262 4.26 -2.99 -9.81
N ALA A 263 4.83 -1.79 -9.92
CA ALA A 263 6.09 -1.62 -10.62
C ALA A 263 7.24 -2.36 -9.90
N LEU A 264 7.24 -2.38 -8.57
CA LEU A 264 8.20 -3.16 -7.78
C LEU A 264 8.01 -4.67 -7.96
N ASP A 265 6.77 -5.14 -8.11
CA ASP A 265 6.45 -6.53 -8.40
C ASP A 265 6.94 -6.94 -9.80
N ALA A 266 6.64 -6.12 -10.82
CA ALA A 266 7.12 -6.29 -12.20
C ALA A 266 8.65 -6.33 -12.30
N LEU A 267 9.34 -5.56 -11.45
CA LEU A 267 10.80 -5.54 -11.39
C LEU A 267 11.42 -6.74 -10.65
N ALA A 268 10.59 -7.62 -10.07
CA ALA A 268 10.92 -8.85 -9.35
C ALA A 268 12.22 -8.71 -8.52
N ILE A 269 12.13 -7.95 -7.43
CA ILE A 269 13.28 -7.45 -6.65
C ILE A 269 13.95 -8.57 -5.84
N LYS A 270 14.68 -9.45 -6.54
CA LYS A 270 15.54 -10.48 -5.93
C LYS A 270 17.03 -10.17 -6.07
N ASP A 271 17.41 -9.34 -7.06
CA ASP A 271 18.81 -8.99 -7.35
C ASP A 271 19.15 -7.50 -7.20
N ARG A 272 20.32 -7.22 -6.60
CA ARG A 272 20.88 -5.85 -6.41
C ARG A 272 21.42 -5.20 -7.69
N ALA A 273 21.22 -5.80 -8.86
CA ALA A 273 21.67 -5.24 -10.13
C ALA A 273 20.94 -3.92 -10.45
N PRO A 274 21.64 -2.87 -10.92
CA PRO A 274 21.00 -1.64 -11.34
C PRO A 274 20.08 -1.90 -12.54
N ARG A 275 18.83 -1.44 -12.43
CA ARG A 275 17.83 -1.56 -13.51
C ARG A 275 18.04 -0.50 -14.57
N THR A 276 17.86 -0.90 -15.83
CA THR A 276 17.91 0.00 -16.97
C THR A 276 16.68 0.91 -17.01
N VAL A 277 16.77 2.00 -17.76
CA VAL A 277 15.64 2.92 -17.99
C VAL A 277 14.50 2.20 -18.71
N ASP A 278 14.81 1.34 -19.68
CA ASP A 278 13.79 0.61 -20.46
C ASP A 278 13.05 -0.43 -19.59
N GLU A 279 13.73 -1.15 -18.69
CA GLU A 279 13.10 -2.09 -17.75
C GLU A 279 12.13 -1.40 -16.79
N VAL A 280 12.53 -0.24 -16.24
CA VAL A 280 11.67 0.53 -15.34
C VAL A 280 10.49 1.15 -16.09
N SER A 281 10.68 1.53 -17.37
CA SER A 281 9.60 2.01 -18.24
C SER A 281 8.53 0.94 -18.39
N SER A 282 8.94 -0.25 -18.85
CA SER A 282 8.03 -1.37 -19.04
C SER A 282 7.27 -1.72 -17.76
N ALA A 283 7.96 -1.72 -16.61
CA ALA A 283 7.32 -2.01 -15.32
C ALA A 283 6.28 -0.95 -14.92
N LEU A 284 6.56 0.34 -15.15
CA LEU A 284 5.62 1.42 -14.86
C LEU A 284 4.42 1.41 -15.82
N GLU A 285 4.65 1.13 -17.10
CA GLU A 285 3.59 1.03 -18.11
C GLU A 285 2.65 -0.14 -17.79
N GLN A 286 3.19 -1.34 -17.53
CA GLN A 286 2.40 -2.50 -17.10
C GLN A 286 1.60 -2.23 -15.83
N ALA A 287 2.24 -1.63 -14.82
CA ALA A 287 1.59 -1.28 -13.57
C ALA A 287 0.45 -0.27 -13.78
N TYR A 288 0.67 0.75 -14.61
CA TYR A 288 -0.34 1.76 -14.92
C TYR A 288 -1.52 1.17 -15.69
N GLU A 289 -1.27 0.34 -16.70
CA GLU A 289 -2.32 -0.32 -17.49
C GLU A 289 -3.20 -1.23 -16.63
N VAL A 290 -2.59 -2.05 -15.75
CA VAL A 290 -3.35 -2.91 -14.81
C VAL A 290 -4.22 -2.06 -13.88
N LEU A 291 -3.69 -0.96 -13.34
CA LEU A 291 -4.42 -0.10 -12.41
C LEU A 291 -5.55 0.68 -13.08
N THR A 292 -5.42 1.03 -14.35
CA THR A 292 -6.39 1.87 -15.07
C THR A 292 -7.41 1.08 -15.87
N CYS A 293 -7.40 -0.26 -15.75
CA CYS A 293 -8.47 -1.11 -16.24
C CYS A 293 -9.84 -0.69 -15.70
N ALA A 294 -10.88 -0.93 -16.50
CA ALA A 294 -12.26 -0.52 -16.17
C ALA A 294 -12.86 -1.27 -14.98
N ASP A 295 -12.38 -2.49 -14.71
CA ASP A 295 -12.92 -3.37 -13.68
C ASP A 295 -11.87 -4.38 -13.19
N LEU A 296 -12.17 -5.03 -12.05
CA LEU A 296 -11.30 -6.03 -11.42
C LEU A 296 -11.03 -7.26 -12.28
N THR A 297 -11.96 -7.64 -13.17
CA THR A 297 -11.81 -8.79 -14.07
C THR A 297 -10.75 -8.50 -15.11
N SER A 298 -10.91 -7.36 -15.79
CA SER A 298 -9.97 -6.88 -16.80
C SER A 298 -8.58 -6.67 -16.21
N ALA A 299 -8.50 -6.04 -15.03
CA ALA A 299 -7.24 -5.86 -14.31
C ALA A 299 -6.57 -7.17 -13.91
N GLY A 300 -7.35 -8.16 -13.45
CA GLY A 300 -6.84 -9.46 -13.04
C GLY A 300 -6.24 -10.26 -14.21
N LEU A 301 -6.95 -10.28 -15.36
CA LEU A 301 -6.46 -10.94 -16.58
C LEU A 301 -5.15 -10.32 -17.07
N LEU A 302 -5.07 -8.99 -17.09
CA LEU A 302 -3.88 -8.29 -17.53
C LEU A 302 -2.70 -8.48 -16.54
N ALA A 303 -2.99 -8.50 -15.24
CA ALA A 303 -1.99 -8.82 -14.23
C ALA A 303 -1.43 -10.24 -14.41
N ASP A 304 -2.28 -11.23 -14.70
CA ASP A 304 -1.85 -12.60 -14.97
C ASP A 304 -1.02 -12.68 -16.28
N GLU A 305 -1.39 -11.94 -17.33
CA GLU A 305 -0.63 -11.84 -18.59
C GLU A 305 0.78 -11.28 -18.36
N TYR A 306 0.91 -10.26 -17.51
CA TYR A 306 2.20 -9.68 -17.13
C TYR A 306 2.94 -10.46 -16.04
N GLY A 307 2.34 -11.52 -15.48
CA GLY A 307 2.92 -12.30 -14.40
C GLY A 307 3.05 -11.53 -13.08
N LEU A 308 2.13 -10.60 -12.81
CA LEU A 308 2.07 -9.75 -11.63
C LEU A 308 1.10 -10.32 -10.58
N LEU A 309 1.22 -9.82 -9.34
CA LEU A 309 0.36 -10.15 -8.20
C LEU A 309 0.34 -11.65 -7.86
N ASP A 310 1.50 -12.29 -7.85
CA ASP A 310 1.61 -13.70 -7.48
C ASP A 310 0.96 -13.98 -6.11
N ALA A 311 0.19 -15.07 -6.02
CA ALA A 311 -0.55 -15.46 -4.81
C ALA A 311 0.40 -15.87 -3.66
N GLY A 312 1.62 -16.30 -3.99
CA GLY A 312 2.70 -16.53 -3.02
C GLY A 312 3.59 -15.30 -2.77
N GLY A 313 3.36 -14.21 -3.49
CA GLY A 313 4.18 -13.00 -3.47
C GLY A 313 3.85 -12.04 -2.31
N SER A 314 4.70 -11.04 -2.12
CA SER A 314 4.60 -10.08 -1.01
C SER A 314 3.49 -9.03 -1.18
N PHE A 315 2.92 -8.88 -2.38
CA PHE A 315 2.04 -7.75 -2.71
C PHE A 315 0.55 -8.10 -2.70
N ALA A 316 0.19 -9.36 -2.96
CA ALA A 316 -1.19 -9.84 -3.00
C ALA A 316 -1.34 -11.28 -2.50
N ALA A 317 -0.61 -11.62 -1.44
CA ALA A 317 -0.62 -12.96 -0.86
C ALA A 317 -2.04 -13.47 -0.62
N ILE A 318 -2.32 -14.69 -1.09
CA ILE A 318 -3.53 -15.47 -0.77
C ILE A 318 -3.02 -16.84 -0.36
N GLY A 319 -3.02 -17.11 0.95
CA GLY A 319 -2.32 -18.29 1.46
C GLY A 319 -2.60 -18.56 2.94
N PRO A 320 -1.73 -19.33 3.61
CA PRO A 320 -1.88 -19.65 5.02
C PRO A 320 -2.11 -18.40 5.87
N ALA A 321 -2.87 -18.54 6.96
CA ALA A 321 -3.18 -17.44 7.87
C ALA A 321 -1.96 -16.65 8.34
N GLN A 322 -0.78 -17.27 8.37
CA GLN A 322 0.48 -16.63 8.72
C GLN A 322 0.93 -15.59 7.67
N ALA A 323 0.98 -15.97 6.39
CA ALA A 323 1.38 -15.07 5.30
C ALA A 323 0.51 -13.81 5.23
N LEU A 324 -0.81 -13.96 5.41
CA LEU A 324 -1.77 -12.85 5.44
C LEU A 324 -1.62 -11.92 6.66
N ARG A 325 -1.10 -12.45 7.78
CA ARG A 325 -0.89 -11.70 9.02
C ARG A 325 0.48 -11.03 9.12
N ASP A 326 1.43 -11.43 8.28
CA ASP A 326 2.82 -10.94 8.33
C ASP A 326 3.05 -9.72 7.42
N HIS A 327 2.26 -9.57 6.35
CA HIS A 327 2.41 -8.48 5.39
C HIS A 327 1.13 -7.63 5.23
N PRO A 328 1.21 -6.30 5.41
CA PRO A 328 0.16 -5.40 4.97
C PRO A 328 0.08 -5.40 3.44
N PHE A 329 -1.13 -5.38 2.89
CA PHE A 329 -1.36 -5.36 1.45
C PHE A 329 -2.12 -4.10 1.02
N HIS A 330 -1.92 -3.67 -0.23
CA HIS A 330 -2.71 -2.60 -0.80
C HIS A 330 -4.12 -3.10 -1.12
N PRO A 331 -5.20 -2.47 -0.58
CA PRO A 331 -6.55 -3.02 -0.70
C PRO A 331 -7.02 -3.30 -2.13
N VAL A 332 -6.70 -2.41 -3.07
CA VAL A 332 -7.08 -2.58 -4.48
C VAL A 332 -6.29 -3.72 -5.14
N LEU A 333 -4.98 -3.84 -4.88
CA LEU A 333 -4.16 -4.90 -5.47
C LEU A 333 -4.60 -6.28 -4.97
N HIS A 334 -4.92 -6.36 -3.67
CA HIS A 334 -5.48 -7.58 -3.08
C HIS A 334 -6.88 -7.89 -3.65
N ALA A 335 -7.71 -6.87 -3.91
CA ALA A 335 -9.02 -7.06 -4.53
C ALA A 335 -8.91 -7.58 -5.97
N ILE A 336 -8.01 -7.01 -6.79
CA ILE A 336 -7.69 -7.49 -8.15
C ILE A 336 -7.33 -8.97 -8.08
N ARG A 337 -6.41 -9.36 -7.19
CA ARG A 337 -5.96 -10.74 -7.09
C ARG A 337 -7.03 -11.71 -6.58
N LEU A 338 -7.81 -11.31 -5.56
CA LEU A 338 -8.92 -12.14 -5.08
C LEU A 338 -9.99 -12.34 -6.16
N HIS A 339 -10.22 -11.32 -6.98
CA HIS A 339 -11.18 -11.39 -8.07
C HIS A 339 -10.66 -12.23 -9.24
N SER A 340 -9.36 -12.22 -9.54
CA SER A 340 -8.78 -13.06 -10.59
C SER A 340 -8.88 -14.54 -10.24
N LEU A 341 -8.65 -14.90 -8.97
CA LEU A 341 -8.76 -16.29 -8.48
C LEU A 341 -10.19 -16.75 -8.16
N ARG A 342 -11.20 -15.91 -8.35
CA ARG A 342 -12.56 -16.14 -7.82
C ARG A 342 -13.16 -17.49 -8.23
N ASP A 343 -12.87 -17.94 -9.44
CA ASP A 343 -13.45 -19.16 -10.02
C ASP A 343 -12.68 -20.42 -9.59
N ASP A 344 -11.42 -20.28 -9.17
CA ASP A 344 -10.57 -21.35 -8.62
C ASP A 344 -10.76 -21.55 -7.12
N LEU A 345 -11.30 -20.55 -6.42
CA LEU A 345 -11.53 -20.62 -4.98
C LEU A 345 -12.76 -21.48 -4.64
N PRO A 346 -12.69 -22.39 -3.64
CA PRO A 346 -13.86 -23.10 -3.16
C PRO A 346 -14.96 -22.16 -2.65
N PRO A 347 -16.26 -22.51 -2.76
CA PRO A 347 -17.38 -21.66 -2.34
C PRO A 347 -17.26 -21.06 -0.94
N GLY A 348 -16.87 -21.86 0.06
CA GLY A 348 -16.67 -21.37 1.43
C GLY A 348 -15.55 -20.33 1.54
N THR A 349 -14.46 -20.51 0.79
CA THR A 349 -13.36 -19.54 0.71
C THR A 349 -13.82 -18.26 0.02
N GLN A 350 -14.60 -18.35 -1.07
CA GLN A 350 -15.17 -17.16 -1.71
C GLN A 350 -16.05 -16.33 -0.76
N LEU A 351 -16.83 -16.98 0.11
CA LEU A 351 -17.62 -16.31 1.15
C LEU A 351 -16.73 -15.68 2.23
N ALA A 352 -15.72 -16.42 2.70
CA ALA A 352 -14.75 -15.91 3.68
C ALA A 352 -14.05 -14.63 3.19
N PHE A 353 -13.64 -14.60 1.92
CA PHE A 353 -13.00 -13.46 1.27
C PHE A 353 -13.98 -12.44 0.66
N ARG A 354 -15.29 -12.62 0.85
CA ARG A 354 -16.35 -11.70 0.38
C ARG A 354 -16.27 -11.40 -1.12
N VAL A 355 -15.96 -12.40 -1.94
CA VAL A 355 -15.79 -12.24 -3.39
C VAL A 355 -17.09 -11.86 -4.11
N GLY A 356 -18.24 -12.03 -3.45
CA GLY A 356 -19.53 -11.53 -3.92
C GLY A 356 -19.79 -10.03 -3.67
N SER A 357 -18.83 -9.27 -3.17
CA SER A 357 -18.95 -7.80 -3.04
C SER A 357 -18.09 -7.09 -4.07
N ASP A 358 -18.38 -5.82 -4.35
CA ASP A 358 -17.59 -4.97 -5.24
C ASP A 358 -16.12 -4.83 -4.81
N TRP A 359 -15.80 -5.22 -3.57
CA TRP A 359 -14.49 -5.10 -2.98
C TRP A 359 -14.15 -6.35 -2.15
N PRO A 360 -13.74 -7.43 -2.83
CA PRO A 360 -13.23 -8.64 -2.18
C PRO A 360 -12.11 -8.32 -1.20
N ARG A 361 -12.09 -9.02 -0.05
CA ARG A 361 -11.10 -8.79 1.01
C ARG A 361 -11.00 -9.94 2.01
N SER A 362 -9.80 -10.11 2.56
CA SER A 362 -9.52 -11.09 3.61
C SER A 362 -10.48 -11.05 4.82
N PRO A 363 -10.78 -12.21 5.44
CA PRO A 363 -11.47 -12.29 6.73
C PRO A 363 -10.83 -11.39 7.79
N ASN A 364 -11.62 -10.76 8.66
CA ASN A 364 -11.11 -9.76 9.62
C ASN A 364 -9.97 -10.28 10.49
N ALA A 365 -10.08 -11.53 10.96
CA ALA A 365 -9.06 -12.19 11.80
C ALA A 365 -7.76 -12.53 11.06
N LEU A 366 -7.77 -12.52 9.73
CA LEU A 366 -6.59 -12.82 8.90
C LEU A 366 -5.90 -11.56 8.37
N ARG A 367 -6.46 -10.36 8.58
CA ARG A 367 -5.86 -9.12 8.09
C ARG A 367 -4.66 -8.73 8.95
N HIS A 368 -3.60 -8.29 8.30
CA HIS A 368 -2.52 -7.59 8.97
C HIS A 368 -3.06 -6.31 9.65
N ARG A 369 -2.68 -6.08 10.92
CA ARG A 369 -3.23 -5.02 11.78
C ARG A 369 -3.08 -3.61 11.18
N HIS A 370 -2.00 -3.40 10.44
CA HIS A 370 -1.65 -2.10 9.83
C HIS A 370 -2.09 -1.97 8.37
N THR A 371 -2.88 -2.91 7.84
CA THR A 371 -3.43 -2.78 6.48
C THR A 371 -4.25 -1.49 6.38
N PRO A 372 -3.93 -0.57 5.45
CA PRO A 372 -4.70 0.66 5.26
C PRO A 372 -6.16 0.37 4.91
N THR A 373 -7.06 1.25 5.35
CA THR A 373 -8.47 1.20 4.97
C THR A 373 -8.67 2.06 3.72
N PRO A 374 -9.35 1.56 2.67
CA PRO A 374 -9.71 2.39 1.53
C PRO A 374 -10.51 3.63 1.96
N THR A 375 -10.08 4.80 1.50
CA THR A 375 -10.67 6.08 1.91
C THR A 375 -12.14 6.20 1.51
N HIS A 376 -12.48 5.73 0.31
CA HIS A 376 -13.82 5.83 -0.26
C HIS A 376 -14.78 4.75 0.23
N TRP A 377 -14.34 3.82 1.09
CA TRP A 377 -15.20 2.75 1.59
C TRP A 377 -15.17 2.57 3.10
N GLN A 378 -16.10 3.25 3.77
CA GLN A 378 -16.26 3.26 5.23
C GLN A 378 -16.54 1.86 5.80
N ASN A 379 -17.29 1.02 5.08
CA ASN A 379 -17.69 -0.32 5.53
C ASN A 379 -16.66 -1.42 5.17
N TRP A 380 -15.47 -1.07 4.69
CA TRP A 380 -14.43 -2.06 4.37
C TRP A 380 -14.03 -2.91 5.59
N ARG A 381 -14.05 -2.30 6.79
CA ARG A 381 -13.76 -2.97 8.08
C ARG A 381 -14.96 -3.60 8.77
N LEU A 382 -16.13 -3.59 8.15
CA LEU A 382 -17.36 -4.14 8.73
C LEU A 382 -17.09 -5.56 9.31
N PRO A 383 -17.40 -5.80 10.59
CA PRO A 383 -17.20 -7.11 11.19
C PRO A 383 -18.12 -8.15 10.56
N PRO A 384 -17.80 -9.45 10.66
CA PRO A 384 -18.74 -10.50 10.30
C PRO A 384 -20.03 -10.42 11.14
N VAL A 385 -21.17 -10.82 10.56
CA VAL A 385 -22.49 -10.81 11.22
C VAL A 385 -22.43 -11.55 12.55
N PRO A 386 -22.78 -10.96 13.70
CA PRO A 386 -22.77 -11.67 14.98
C PRO A 386 -23.71 -12.89 14.93
N PHE A 387 -23.33 -14.01 15.56
CA PHE A 387 -24.15 -15.23 15.53
C PHE A 387 -25.53 -15.07 16.17
N SER A 388 -25.68 -14.08 17.06
CA SER A 388 -26.96 -13.66 17.64
C SER A 388 -27.93 -13.10 16.60
N ALA A 389 -27.45 -12.51 15.50
CA ALA A 389 -28.30 -11.97 14.44
C ALA A 389 -28.63 -13.01 13.34
N ILE A 390 -28.09 -14.24 13.43
CA ILE A 390 -28.28 -15.27 12.41
C ILE A 390 -29.26 -16.32 12.94
N PRO A 391 -30.44 -16.50 12.30
CA PRO A 391 -31.35 -17.58 12.65
C PRO A 391 -30.73 -18.94 12.31
N GLN A 392 -31.09 -19.99 13.05
CA GLN A 392 -30.63 -21.35 12.71
C GLN A 392 -31.20 -21.78 11.35
N LEU A 393 -32.46 -21.45 11.05
CA LEU A 393 -33.05 -21.54 9.72
C LEU A 393 -33.25 -20.15 9.13
N PHE A 394 -32.61 -19.88 8.00
CA PHE A 394 -32.83 -18.62 7.28
C PHE A 394 -34.31 -18.43 6.92
N TRP A 395 -34.77 -17.20 6.72
CA TRP A 395 -36.20 -16.93 6.48
C TRP A 395 -36.70 -17.54 5.17
N GLU A 396 -37.98 -17.91 5.11
CA GLU A 396 -38.60 -18.59 3.94
C GLU A 396 -38.61 -17.72 2.68
N ASP A 397 -38.78 -16.40 2.85
CA ASP A 397 -38.71 -15.44 1.75
C ASP A 397 -37.32 -15.40 1.09
N GLY A 398 -36.33 -16.07 1.68
CA GLY A 398 -35.01 -16.24 1.09
C GLY A 398 -34.18 -14.96 1.07
N LEU A 399 -33.23 -14.93 0.14
CA LEU A 399 -32.41 -13.76 -0.14
C LEU A 399 -33.05 -12.92 -1.24
N SER A 400 -32.75 -11.63 -1.26
CA SER A 400 -33.08 -10.76 -2.41
C SER A 400 -32.56 -11.40 -3.70
N ASP A 401 -33.37 -11.37 -4.76
CA ASP A 401 -33.07 -11.92 -6.08
C ASP A 401 -32.95 -13.46 -6.15
N ILE A 402 -33.39 -14.16 -5.11
CA ILE A 402 -33.50 -15.61 -5.07
C ILE A 402 -34.94 -15.98 -4.75
N ALA A 403 -35.47 -17.02 -5.42
CA ALA A 403 -36.80 -17.51 -5.13
C ALA A 403 -36.93 -17.93 -3.65
N PRO A 404 -38.14 -17.83 -3.05
CA PRO A 404 -38.38 -18.28 -1.70
C PRO A 404 -37.88 -19.72 -1.48
N VAL A 405 -37.19 -19.92 -0.36
CA VAL A 405 -36.55 -21.19 -0.01
C VAL A 405 -37.34 -21.86 1.09
N THR A 406 -38.18 -22.83 0.71
CA THR A 406 -39.04 -23.56 1.66
C THR A 406 -38.34 -24.74 2.34
N SER A 407 -37.31 -25.31 1.70
CA SER A 407 -36.59 -26.46 2.27
C SER A 407 -35.79 -26.07 3.50
N GLU A 408 -36.08 -26.71 4.65
CA GLU A 408 -35.33 -26.53 5.90
C GLU A 408 -33.81 -26.68 5.71
N ARG A 409 -33.37 -27.65 4.90
CA ARG A 409 -31.94 -27.89 4.65
C ARG A 409 -31.29 -26.75 3.88
N SER A 410 -31.96 -26.24 2.85
CA SER A 410 -31.45 -25.11 2.08
C SER A 410 -31.45 -23.82 2.92
N ARG A 411 -32.47 -23.60 3.76
CA ARG A 411 -32.51 -22.49 4.72
C ARG A 411 -31.39 -22.57 5.75
N PHE A 412 -31.11 -23.76 6.30
CA PHE A 412 -29.96 -23.98 7.18
C PHE A 412 -28.64 -23.70 6.46
N ALA A 413 -28.50 -24.20 5.22
CA ALA A 413 -27.32 -23.96 4.40
C ALA A 413 -27.09 -22.46 4.12
N LEU A 414 -28.15 -21.66 3.92
CA LEU A 414 -28.07 -20.20 3.81
C LEU A 414 -27.56 -19.56 5.11
N SER A 415 -28.07 -19.96 6.29
CA SER A 415 -27.58 -19.46 7.58
C SER A 415 -26.08 -19.77 7.77
N ILE A 416 -25.63 -20.98 7.39
CA ILE A 416 -24.21 -21.35 7.41
C ILE A 416 -23.40 -20.49 6.44
N ALA A 417 -23.93 -20.19 5.25
CA ALA A 417 -23.26 -19.33 4.27
C ALA A 417 -23.08 -17.91 4.81
N ILE A 418 -24.15 -17.30 5.35
CA ILE A 418 -24.12 -15.97 5.98
C ILE A 418 -23.13 -15.95 7.15
N ALA A 419 -23.14 -16.97 8.00
CA ALA A 419 -22.19 -17.10 9.11
C ALA A 419 -20.74 -17.17 8.65
N SER A 420 -20.47 -17.78 7.49
CA SER A 420 -19.14 -17.93 6.91
C SER A 420 -18.60 -16.65 6.28
N VAL A 421 -19.46 -15.68 5.92
CA VAL A 421 -19.04 -14.43 5.27
C VAL A 421 -18.06 -13.68 6.16
N GLY A 422 -16.86 -13.45 5.66
CA GLY A 422 -15.83 -12.68 6.38
C GLY A 422 -15.16 -13.40 7.54
N ARG A 423 -15.41 -14.70 7.72
CA ARG A 423 -14.81 -15.54 8.76
C ARG A 423 -13.91 -16.60 8.15
N ASN A 424 -12.83 -16.92 8.85
CA ASN A 424 -12.04 -18.11 8.57
C ASN A 424 -12.55 -19.25 9.46
N ILE A 425 -13.66 -19.87 9.08
CA ILE A 425 -14.36 -20.90 9.88
C ILE A 425 -14.83 -22.05 8.98
N THR A 426 -14.89 -23.26 9.53
CA THR A 426 -15.47 -24.42 8.85
C THR A 426 -17.00 -24.40 8.92
N THR A 427 -17.67 -25.07 7.98
CA THR A 427 -19.14 -25.24 8.03
C THR A 427 -19.61 -25.98 9.28
N ALA A 428 -18.80 -26.92 9.80
CA ALA A 428 -19.10 -27.65 11.04
C ALA A 428 -19.05 -26.75 12.28
N SER A 429 -18.01 -25.91 12.38
CA SER A 429 -17.94 -24.92 13.46
C SER A 429 -19.05 -23.87 13.34
N ALA A 430 -19.38 -23.42 12.12
CA ALA A 430 -20.52 -22.53 11.91
C ALA A 430 -21.85 -23.16 12.37
N ALA A 431 -22.06 -24.46 12.12
CA ALA A 431 -23.24 -25.18 12.61
C ALA A 431 -23.32 -25.19 14.13
N GLU A 432 -22.20 -25.48 14.81
CA GLU A 432 -22.11 -25.47 16.27
C GLU A 432 -22.45 -24.09 16.86
N TYR A 433 -21.91 -23.00 16.30
CA TYR A 433 -22.26 -21.64 16.73
C TYR A 433 -23.73 -21.25 16.46
N LEU A 434 -24.35 -21.88 15.46
CA LEU A 434 -25.78 -21.75 15.20
C LEU A 434 -26.62 -22.73 16.03
N GLY A 435 -26.03 -23.42 17.01
CA GLY A 435 -26.70 -24.36 17.92
C GLY A 435 -27.16 -25.66 17.25
N ALA A 436 -26.57 -26.04 16.12
CA ALA A 436 -26.89 -27.27 15.39
C ALA A 436 -25.75 -28.29 15.52
N PRO A 437 -26.05 -29.61 15.53
CA PRO A 437 -25.03 -30.64 15.54
C PRO A 437 -24.09 -30.55 14.32
N LYS A 438 -22.79 -30.78 14.52
CA LYS A 438 -21.76 -30.71 13.46
C LYS A 438 -22.08 -31.59 12.25
N VAL A 439 -22.71 -32.75 12.48
CA VAL A 439 -23.11 -33.69 11.42
C VAL A 439 -24.07 -33.07 10.41
N GLN A 440 -24.85 -32.05 10.79
CA GLN A 440 -25.75 -31.34 9.87
C GLN A 440 -24.98 -30.55 8.81
N ALA A 441 -23.74 -30.14 9.10
CA ALA A 441 -22.90 -29.41 8.15
C ALA A 441 -22.39 -30.29 6.99
N ALA A 442 -22.42 -31.63 7.13
CA ALA A 442 -21.86 -32.55 6.14
C ALA A 442 -22.53 -32.49 4.76
N ARG A 443 -23.74 -31.93 4.66
CA ARG A 443 -24.48 -31.80 3.40
C ARG A 443 -24.58 -30.38 2.86
N VAL A 444 -24.12 -29.37 3.61
CA VAL A 444 -24.27 -27.95 3.27
C VAL A 444 -23.71 -27.61 1.90
N ALA A 445 -22.54 -28.16 1.52
CA ALA A 445 -21.96 -27.92 0.20
C ALA A 445 -22.89 -28.38 -0.95
N ARG A 446 -23.59 -29.51 -0.79
CA ARG A 446 -24.58 -29.99 -1.78
C ARG A 446 -25.83 -29.11 -1.80
N ASP A 447 -26.25 -28.62 -0.65
CA ASP A 447 -27.41 -27.73 -0.56
C ASP A 447 -27.09 -26.34 -1.17
N TRP A 448 -25.84 -25.87 -1.08
CA TRP A 448 -25.37 -24.70 -1.84
C TRP A 448 -25.41 -24.93 -3.35
N VAL A 449 -25.02 -26.11 -3.84
CA VAL A 449 -25.14 -26.45 -5.27
C VAL A 449 -26.60 -26.39 -5.71
N LYS A 450 -27.51 -27.01 -4.96
CA LYS A 450 -28.96 -26.96 -5.27
C LYS A 450 -29.55 -25.55 -5.25
N LEU A 451 -29.10 -24.70 -4.32
CA LEU A 451 -29.49 -23.29 -4.30
C LEU A 451 -28.94 -22.57 -5.53
N SER A 452 -27.71 -22.89 -5.94
CA SER A 452 -27.08 -22.30 -7.12
C SER A 452 -27.73 -22.73 -8.42
N ASP A 453 -28.40 -23.89 -8.48
CA ASP A 453 -29.15 -24.33 -9.67
C ASP A 453 -30.31 -23.37 -10.01
N GLN A 454 -30.77 -22.54 -9.06
CA GLN A 454 -31.88 -21.61 -9.25
C GLN A 454 -31.46 -20.30 -9.94
N CYS A 455 -30.27 -19.78 -9.63
CA CYS A 455 -29.83 -18.43 -10.05
C CYS A 455 -28.36 -18.32 -10.46
N GLY A 456 -27.61 -19.42 -10.39
CA GLY A 456 -26.15 -19.46 -10.55
C GLY A 456 -25.41 -19.10 -9.26
N TRP A 457 -24.23 -19.70 -9.08
CA TRP A 457 -23.37 -19.43 -7.91
C TRP A 457 -22.97 -17.94 -7.78
N PRO A 458 -22.60 -17.20 -8.84
CA PRO A 458 -22.23 -15.78 -8.72
C PRO A 458 -23.35 -14.92 -8.10
N THR A 459 -24.58 -15.09 -8.59
CA THR A 459 -25.79 -14.39 -8.09
C THR A 459 -26.07 -14.75 -6.64
N LEU A 460 -26.07 -16.06 -6.31
CA LEU A 460 -26.27 -16.55 -4.95
C LEU A 460 -25.22 -15.99 -3.99
N ARG A 461 -23.95 -16.02 -4.38
CA ARG A 461 -22.82 -15.51 -3.58
C ARG A 461 -22.96 -14.01 -3.30
N GLN A 462 -23.32 -13.21 -4.30
CA GLN A 462 -23.55 -11.78 -4.14
C GLN A 462 -24.70 -11.51 -3.16
N ALA A 463 -25.82 -12.21 -3.31
CA ALA A 463 -26.97 -12.10 -2.42
C ALA A 463 -26.62 -12.46 -0.96
N ILE A 464 -25.84 -13.54 -0.76
CA ILE A 464 -25.34 -13.94 0.57
C ILE A 464 -24.45 -12.84 1.17
N VAL A 465 -23.47 -12.34 0.42
CA VAL A 465 -22.53 -11.31 0.93
C VAL A 465 -23.24 -9.98 1.21
N SER A 466 -24.20 -9.60 0.37
CA SER A 466 -25.05 -8.41 0.57
C SER A 466 -25.90 -8.53 1.83
N MET A 467 -26.60 -9.66 2.00
CA MET A 467 -27.39 -9.92 3.21
C MET A 467 -26.54 -9.93 4.47
N ALA A 468 -25.37 -10.58 4.44
CA ALA A 468 -24.44 -10.56 5.55
C ALA A 468 -23.97 -9.13 5.88
N SER A 469 -23.73 -8.30 4.85
CA SER A 469 -23.35 -6.90 5.06
C SER A 469 -24.48 -6.08 5.69
N ARG A 470 -25.74 -6.34 5.33
CA ARG A 470 -26.92 -5.71 5.95
C ARG A 470 -27.06 -6.11 7.41
N LEU A 471 -27.06 -7.41 7.71
CA LEU A 471 -27.19 -7.94 9.07
C LEU A 471 -26.06 -7.48 10.00
N ALA A 472 -24.85 -7.28 9.48
CA ALA A 472 -23.72 -6.78 10.27
C ALA A 472 -23.82 -5.27 10.57
N GLN A 473 -24.51 -4.49 9.72
CA GLN A 473 -24.74 -3.06 9.94
C GLN A 473 -25.94 -2.81 10.86
N ALA A 474 -27.01 -3.59 10.68
CA ALA A 474 -28.24 -3.50 11.45
C ALA A 474 -28.67 -4.91 11.89
N PRO A 475 -28.06 -5.46 12.96
CA PRO A 475 -28.53 -6.70 13.55
C PRO A 475 -29.95 -6.44 14.07
N GLY A 476 -30.93 -7.22 13.60
CA GLY A 476 -32.33 -7.05 14.00
C GLY A 476 -32.56 -7.23 15.49
N ALA A 477 -33.80 -7.01 15.95
CA ALA A 477 -34.13 -7.03 17.38
C ALA A 477 -34.05 -8.43 18.03
N ILE A 478 -34.09 -9.51 17.24
CA ILE A 478 -34.07 -10.88 17.75
C ILE A 478 -32.63 -11.32 18.03
N ASP A 479 -32.36 -11.67 19.29
CA ASP A 479 -31.17 -12.42 19.66
C ASP A 479 -31.41 -13.93 19.51
N TYR A 480 -31.11 -14.45 18.32
CA TYR A 480 -31.25 -15.87 18.00
C TYR A 480 -30.28 -16.75 18.78
N GLN A 481 -29.12 -16.23 19.20
CA GLN A 481 -28.16 -17.01 19.97
C GLN A 481 -28.69 -17.24 21.38
N ARG A 482 -29.16 -16.18 22.03
CA ARG A 482 -29.79 -16.27 23.34
C ARG A 482 -30.97 -17.24 23.36
N ARG A 483 -31.83 -17.22 22.33
CA ARG A 483 -32.96 -18.17 22.23
C ARG A 483 -32.51 -19.63 22.18
N ARG A 484 -31.35 -19.93 21.58
CA ARG A 484 -30.80 -21.28 21.53
C ARG A 484 -30.20 -21.68 22.88
N GLU A 485 -29.52 -20.74 23.54
CA GLU A 485 -28.90 -20.94 24.86
C GLU A 485 -29.95 -21.11 25.96
N GLU A 486 -31.09 -20.40 25.89
CA GLU A 486 -32.18 -20.52 26.88
C GLU A 486 -32.87 -21.89 26.87
N LEU A 487 -32.76 -22.67 25.79
CA LEU A 487 -33.31 -24.02 25.66
C LEU A 487 -32.25 -25.00 25.14
N ASP A 488 -31.01 -24.89 25.64
CA ASP A 488 -29.90 -25.72 25.17
C ASP A 488 -30.07 -27.19 25.57
N THR A 489 -30.72 -27.49 26.69
CA THR A 489 -31.03 -28.85 27.15
C THR A 489 -32.53 -29.06 27.34
N THR A 490 -32.96 -30.32 27.46
CA THR A 490 -34.35 -30.63 27.86
C THR A 490 -34.65 -30.15 29.28
N VAL A 491 -33.64 -30.11 30.15
CA VAL A 491 -33.78 -29.63 31.54
C VAL A 491 -34.08 -28.14 31.58
N ASP A 492 -33.53 -27.35 30.64
CA ASP A 492 -33.82 -25.91 30.57
C ASP A 492 -35.29 -25.65 30.19
N LEU A 493 -35.85 -26.48 29.30
CA LEU A 493 -37.27 -26.43 28.96
C LEU A 493 -38.14 -26.82 30.16
N ASP A 494 -37.82 -27.94 30.81
CA ASP A 494 -38.57 -28.43 31.97
C ASP A 494 -38.47 -27.42 33.14
N ALA A 495 -37.31 -26.79 33.36
CA ALA A 495 -37.11 -25.78 34.40
C ALA A 495 -37.92 -24.49 34.16
N ARG A 496 -38.19 -24.16 32.89
CA ARG A 496 -39.03 -23.02 32.53
C ARG A 496 -40.52 -23.30 32.75
N PHE A 497 -40.90 -24.57 32.74
CA PHE A 497 -42.29 -25.04 32.95
C PHE A 497 -42.32 -26.22 33.92
N PRO A 498 -41.97 -26.00 35.20
CA PRO A 498 -41.74 -27.08 36.17
C PRO A 498 -42.99 -27.90 36.51
N GLU A 499 -44.18 -27.34 36.29
CA GLU A 499 -45.47 -28.01 36.53
C GLU A 499 -46.01 -28.76 35.30
N ALA A 500 -45.34 -28.65 34.15
CA ALA A 500 -45.79 -29.24 32.91
C ALA A 500 -45.10 -30.57 32.59
N GLU A 501 -45.89 -31.61 32.31
CA GLU A 501 -45.39 -32.87 31.77
C GLU A 501 -45.46 -32.87 30.25
N TRP A 502 -44.28 -32.98 29.62
CA TRP A 502 -44.09 -32.96 28.17
C TRP A 502 -43.77 -34.34 27.62
N THR A 503 -44.40 -34.70 26.51
CA THR A 503 -43.92 -35.76 25.63
C THR A 503 -42.69 -35.27 24.85
N ASP A 504 -41.86 -36.20 24.39
CA ASP A 504 -40.68 -35.89 23.57
C ASP A 504 -41.03 -35.09 22.29
N ALA A 505 -42.16 -35.40 21.68
CA ALA A 505 -42.66 -34.70 20.50
C ALA A 505 -43.07 -33.25 20.83
N GLU A 506 -43.70 -33.01 21.99
CA GLU A 506 -44.02 -31.66 22.47
C GLU A 506 -42.76 -30.86 22.79
N ARG A 507 -41.76 -31.47 23.45
CA ARG A 507 -40.47 -30.82 23.73
C ARG A 507 -39.79 -30.33 22.45
N LEU A 508 -39.73 -31.19 21.43
CA LEU A 508 -39.12 -30.88 20.14
C LEU A 508 -39.89 -29.80 19.37
N TRP A 509 -41.23 -29.84 19.41
CA TRP A 509 -42.05 -28.80 18.80
C TRP A 509 -41.87 -27.45 19.49
N LEU A 510 -41.91 -27.41 20.83
CA LEU A 510 -41.70 -26.19 21.61
C LEU A 510 -40.34 -25.57 21.35
N TRP A 511 -39.29 -26.41 21.35
CA TRP A 511 -37.94 -25.96 21.01
C TRP A 511 -37.87 -25.38 19.60
N ALA A 512 -38.45 -26.06 18.60
CA ALA A 512 -38.44 -25.60 17.21
C ALA A 512 -39.22 -24.27 17.06
N ALA A 513 -40.38 -24.15 17.69
CA ALA A 513 -41.20 -22.94 17.68
C ALA A 513 -40.48 -21.76 18.36
N TYR A 514 -39.88 -21.98 19.52
CA TYR A 514 -39.18 -20.95 20.29
C TYR A 514 -37.92 -20.44 19.58
N THR A 515 -37.09 -21.38 19.11
CA THR A 515 -35.82 -21.06 18.41
C THR A 515 -36.02 -20.65 16.96
N GLN A 516 -37.26 -20.70 16.44
CA GLN A 516 -37.61 -20.51 15.04
C GLN A 516 -36.78 -21.42 14.11
N SER A 517 -36.71 -22.69 14.49
CA SER A 517 -35.94 -23.72 13.81
C SER A 517 -36.79 -24.96 13.50
N SER A 518 -36.15 -26.10 13.30
CA SER A 518 -36.76 -27.41 13.06
C SER A 518 -36.08 -28.44 13.95
N ALA A 519 -36.86 -29.36 14.54
CA ALA A 519 -36.37 -30.44 15.41
C ALA A 519 -35.30 -31.34 14.76
N ARG A 520 -35.12 -31.23 13.43
CA ARG A 520 -33.99 -31.82 12.72
C ARG A 520 -32.63 -31.29 13.22
N PHE A 521 -32.57 -30.04 13.68
CA PHE A 521 -31.34 -29.32 14.04
C PHE A 521 -31.16 -29.15 15.54
N THR A 522 -31.94 -29.86 16.36
CA THR A 522 -31.85 -29.84 17.82
C THR A 522 -30.41 -30.15 18.28
N PRO A 523 -29.88 -29.41 19.28
CA PRO A 523 -28.49 -29.54 19.70
C PRO A 523 -28.20 -30.89 20.33
N GLU A 524 -26.90 -31.18 20.47
CA GLU A 524 -26.46 -32.49 20.93
C GLU A 524 -26.88 -32.79 22.38
N THR A 525 -26.88 -31.77 23.21
CA THR A 525 -27.37 -31.75 24.58
C THR A 525 -28.77 -32.32 24.79
N TRP A 526 -29.62 -32.38 23.75
CA TRP A 526 -30.94 -33.02 23.80
C TRP A 526 -30.93 -34.56 23.66
N GLY A 527 -29.74 -35.16 23.60
CA GLY A 527 -29.58 -36.62 23.75
C GLY A 527 -30.29 -37.45 22.68
N GLY A 528 -31.12 -38.41 23.10
CA GLY A 528 -31.83 -39.36 22.22
C GLY A 528 -33.01 -38.77 21.44
N LEU A 529 -33.39 -37.52 21.71
CA LEU A 529 -34.50 -36.83 21.04
C LEU A 529 -34.12 -36.27 19.66
N ARG A 530 -32.89 -36.53 19.20
CA ARG A 530 -32.39 -36.08 17.90
C ARG A 530 -33.01 -36.91 16.78
N PHE A 531 -33.44 -36.27 15.69
CA PHE A 531 -33.90 -36.88 14.43
C PHE A 531 -35.27 -37.62 14.45
N PRO A 532 -36.38 -37.02 14.90
CA PRO A 532 -37.69 -37.60 14.63
C PRO A 532 -37.97 -37.60 13.11
N ALA A 533 -38.49 -38.71 12.58
CA ALA A 533 -38.87 -38.80 11.17
C ALA A 533 -40.07 -37.90 10.83
N VAL A 534 -40.90 -37.58 11.83
CA VAL A 534 -42.08 -36.72 11.76
C VAL A 534 -42.13 -35.86 13.01
N VAL A 535 -42.15 -34.54 12.83
CA VAL A 535 -42.39 -33.57 13.90
C VAL A 535 -43.87 -33.21 13.84
N PRO A 536 -44.64 -33.24 14.95
CA PRO A 536 -46.02 -32.78 14.91
C PRO A 536 -46.06 -31.30 14.50
N GLU A 537 -46.90 -30.91 13.54
CA GLU A 537 -47.05 -29.49 13.15
C GLU A 537 -47.55 -28.62 14.30
N ARG A 538 -48.34 -29.23 15.18
CA ARG A 538 -48.80 -28.72 16.46
C ARG A 538 -49.16 -29.93 17.31
N PRO A 539 -48.80 -29.97 18.59
CA PRO A 539 -49.29 -31.02 19.48
C PRO A 539 -50.84 -31.06 19.47
N PRO A 540 -51.46 -32.25 19.42
CA PRO A 540 -52.90 -32.41 19.25
C PRO A 540 -53.65 -31.82 20.45
N ASP A 541 -54.45 -30.79 20.20
CA ASP A 541 -55.46 -30.11 21.05
C ASP A 541 -55.40 -30.37 22.57
N ARG A 542 -54.22 -30.16 23.17
CA ARG A 542 -54.14 -29.80 24.59
C ARG A 542 -54.45 -28.30 24.63
N GLU A 543 -55.57 -27.91 25.25
CA GLU A 543 -55.76 -26.51 25.64
C GLU A 543 -54.58 -26.16 26.56
N TYR A 544 -53.55 -25.52 25.99
CA TYR A 544 -52.47 -24.89 26.75
C TYR A 544 -53.11 -23.75 27.54
N LYS A 545 -53.64 -24.08 28.72
CA LYS A 545 -54.25 -23.13 29.67
C LYS A 545 -53.21 -22.21 30.30
N ASP A 546 -51.93 -22.57 30.19
CA ASP A 546 -50.83 -21.75 30.67
C ASP A 546 -50.60 -20.51 29.80
N VAL A 547 -50.90 -19.37 30.42
CA VAL A 547 -50.55 -18.03 29.95
C VAL A 547 -49.08 -17.97 29.54
N ASP A 548 -48.21 -18.71 30.23
CA ASP A 548 -46.75 -18.72 30.03
C ASP A 548 -46.30 -19.33 28.70
N ILE A 549 -47.01 -20.31 28.12
CA ILE A 549 -46.69 -20.86 26.78
C ILE A 549 -47.12 -19.87 25.70
N ARG A 550 -48.27 -19.22 25.91
CA ARG A 550 -48.71 -18.13 25.03
C ARG A 550 -47.77 -16.95 25.13
N GLU A 551 -47.24 -16.61 26.31
CA GLU A 551 -46.22 -15.58 26.49
C GLU A 551 -44.87 -15.99 25.89
N LEU A 552 -44.44 -17.25 26.05
CA LEU A 552 -43.25 -17.80 25.41
C LEU A 552 -43.34 -17.65 23.89
N LEU A 553 -44.44 -18.10 23.29
CA LEU A 553 -44.68 -17.97 21.85
C LEU A 553 -44.99 -16.53 21.43
N ALA A 554 -45.62 -15.70 22.27
CA ALA A 554 -45.85 -14.29 21.98
C ALA A 554 -44.55 -13.48 22.00
N SER A 555 -43.59 -13.82 22.86
CA SER A 555 -42.23 -13.27 22.85
C SER A 555 -41.47 -13.58 21.55
N THR A 556 -41.88 -14.65 20.84
CA THR A 556 -41.37 -14.94 19.50
C THR A 556 -42.01 -14.07 18.42
N ARG A 557 -43.25 -13.60 18.62
CA ARG A 557 -44.05 -12.80 17.68
C ARG A 557 -43.84 -11.29 17.84
N SER A 558 -43.66 -10.78 19.07
CA SER A 558 -43.47 -9.35 19.35
C SER A 558 -42.12 -8.79 18.87
N GLY A 559 -41.17 -9.66 18.53
CA GLY A 559 -39.87 -9.31 17.95
C GLY A 559 -39.72 -9.60 16.45
N LEU A 560 -40.79 -9.94 15.73
CA LEU A 560 -40.77 -10.32 14.30
C LEU A 560 -40.43 -9.18 13.32
N GLU A 561 -39.99 -8.02 13.80
CA GLU A 561 -39.44 -7.01 12.92
C GLU A 561 -38.10 -7.54 12.37
N LYS A 562 -38.18 -8.16 11.18
CA LYS A 562 -37.00 -8.34 10.33
C LYS A 562 -36.29 -6.99 10.27
N PRO A 563 -34.94 -6.97 10.35
CA PRO A 563 -34.24 -5.74 10.02
C PRO A 563 -34.67 -5.31 8.60
N PRO A 564 -34.87 -3.99 8.38
CA PRO A 564 -35.38 -3.46 7.12
C PRO A 564 -34.55 -3.84 5.88
#